data_AF-D4MQJ2-F1
#
_entry.id   AF-D4MQJ2-F1
#
_cell.length_a   1.000
_cell.length_b   1.000
_cell.length_c   1.000
_cell.angle_alpha   90.00
_cell.angle_beta   90.00
_cell.angle_gamma   90.00
#
_symmetry.space_group_name_H-M   'P 1'
#
loop_
_entity.id
_entity.type
_entity.pdbx_description
1 polymer ?
#
loop_
_entity_poly.entity_id
_entity_poly.type
_entity_poly.pdbx_seq_one_letter_code
_entity_poly.pdbx_strand_id
1 'polypeptide(L)' 'MTAEREALREKKRIVIKIGSSSLTHPETGDLNLQKIKSWFG' A
#
# COMPACT_ATOMS: atom_id res chain seq x y z
N MET A 1 -16.22 -2.61 17.25
CA MET A 1 -15.40 -3.14 16.16
C MET A 1 -16.32 -3.45 15.00
N THR A 2 -15.99 -3.03 13.78
CA THR A 2 -16.82 -3.30 12.60
C THR A 2 -16.47 -4.65 11.98
N ALA A 3 -17.45 -5.34 11.41
CA ALA A 3 -17.30 -6.68 10.85
C ALA A 3 -16.24 -6.75 9.73
N GLU A 4 -16.04 -5.67 8.96
CA GLU A 4 -15.03 -5.65 7.89
C GLU A 4 -13.61 -5.75 8.43
N ARG A 5 -13.34 -5.21 9.64
CA ARG A 5 -12.01 -5.24 10.23
C ARG A 5 -11.63 -6.64 10.74
N GLU A 6 -12.60 -7.38 11.27
CA GLU A 6 -12.41 -8.79 11.64
C GLU A 6 -12.16 -9.66 10.40
N ALA A 7 -12.96 -9.47 9.35
CA ALA A 7 -12.81 -10.21 8.10
C ALA A 7 -11.45 -10.00 7.41
N LEU A 8 -10.86 -8.81 7.53
CA LEU A 8 -9.49 -8.53 7.05
C LEU A 8 -8.43 -9.23 7.91
N ARG A 9 -8.62 -9.32 9.23
CA ARG A 9 -7.68 -9.97 10.16
C ARG A 9 -7.57 -11.48 9.89
N GLU A 10 -8.64 -12.10 9.43
CA GLU A 10 -8.68 -13.54 9.12
C GLU A 10 -8.10 -13.89 7.73
N LYS A 11 -7.80 -12.91 6.88
CA LYS A 11 -7.22 -13.20 5.56
C LYS A 11 -5.76 -13.65 5.68
N LYS A 12 -5.50 -14.88 5.23
CA LYS A 12 -4.15 -15.47 5.13
C LYS A 12 -3.22 -14.74 4.16
N ARG A 13 -3.76 -14.01 3.18
CA ARG A 13 -3.00 -13.22 2.20
C ARG A 13 -3.81 -12.01 1.76
N ILE A 14 -3.15 -10.86 1.71
CA ILE A 14 -3.72 -9.59 1.23
C ILE A 14 -2.88 -9.14 0.03
N VAL A 15 -3.56 -8.85 -1.08
CA VAL A 15 -2.93 -8.29 -2.30
C VAL A 15 -3.44 -6.86 -2.44
N ILE A 16 -2.53 -5.89 -2.42
CA ILE A 16 -2.85 -4.47 -2.57
C ILE A 16 -2.32 -4.03 -3.93
N LYS A 17 -3.20 -3.51 -4.80
CA LYS A 17 -2.81 -2.99 -6.11
C LYS A 17 -2.53 -1.49 -5.99
N ILE A 18 -1.35 -1.09 -6.40
CA ILE A 18 -0.89 0.30 -6.33
C ILE A 18 -0.61 0.76 -7.76
N GLY A 19 -1.18 1.90 -8.15
CA GLY A 19 -0.91 2.51 -9.45
C GLY A 19 0.51 3.08 -9.51
N SER A 20 1.15 3.03 -10.68
CA SER A 20 2.50 3.56 -10.89
C SER A 20 2.61 5.04 -10.53
N SER A 21 1.61 5.86 -10.91
CA SER A 21 1.52 7.28 -10.55
C SER A 21 1.58 7.55 -9.05
N SER A 22 1.10 6.60 -8.23
CA SER A 22 1.18 6.69 -6.77
C SER A 22 2.52 6.24 -6.21
N LEU A 23 3.31 5.45 -6.96
CA LEU A 23 4.59 4.87 -6.54
C LEU A 23 5.81 5.61 -7.09
N THR A 24 5.61 6.50 -8.06
CA THR A 24 6.67 7.27 -8.71
C THR A 24 6.81 8.65 -8.12
N HIS A 25 8.03 9.19 -8.15
CA HIS A 25 8.35 10.56 -7.81
C HIS A 25 7.88 11.48 -8.95
N PRO A 26 7.01 12.47 -8.69
CA PRO A 26 6.36 13.23 -9.76
C PRO A 26 7.34 14.06 -10.60
N GLU A 27 8.51 14.40 -10.07
CA GLU A 27 9.51 15.23 -10.78
C GLU A 27 10.55 14.41 -11.56
N THR A 28 10.96 13.22 -11.09
CA THR A 28 11.95 12.38 -11.80
C THR A 28 11.37 11.14 -12.48
N GLY A 29 10.18 10.71 -12.06
CA GLY A 29 9.56 9.46 -12.51
C GLY A 29 10.10 8.19 -11.85
N ASP A 30 11.11 8.31 -10.97
CA ASP A 30 11.71 7.19 -10.25
C ASP A 30 10.85 6.67 -9.10
N LEU A 31 11.21 5.53 -8.54
CA LEU A 31 10.48 4.92 -7.43
C LEU A 31 10.56 5.79 -6.15
N ASN A 32 9.41 6.09 -5.56
CA ASN A 32 9.34 6.81 -4.29
C ASN A 32 9.48 5.85 -3.09
N LEU A 33 10.73 5.62 -2.69
CA LEU A 33 11.09 4.74 -1.57
C LEU A 33 10.53 5.21 -0.22
N GLN A 34 10.40 6.53 0.00
CA GLN A 34 9.84 7.06 1.25
C GLN A 34 8.36 6.68 1.41
N LYS A 35 7.61 6.72 0.32
CA LYS A 35 6.19 6.36 0.31
C LYS A 35 5.95 4.88 0.56
N ILE A 36 6.80 4.04 -0.03
CA ILE A 36 6.83 2.60 0.24
C ILE A 36 7.11 2.37 1.73
N LYS A 37 8.12 3.04 2.30
CA LYS A 37 8.46 2.89 3.71
C LYS A 37 7.31 3.29 4.65
N SER A 38 6.55 4.33 4.32
CA SER A 38 5.38 4.76 5.11
C SER A 38 4.24 3.74 5.12
N TRP A 39 4.09 2.92 4.07
CA TRP A 39 3.01 1.91 3.99
C TRP A 39 3.34 0.60 4.69
N PHE A 40 4.63 0.25 4.78
CA PHE A 40 5.09 -1.01 5.36
C PHE A 40 5.76 -0.86 6.74
N GLY A 41 5.92 0.38 7.20
CA GLY A 41 6.51 0.72 8.50
C GLY A 41 5.51 0.75 9.64
#